data_AF-Q4UM88-F1
#
_entry.id   AF-Q4UM88-F1
#
_cell.length_a   1.000
_cell.length_b   1.000
_cell.length_c   1.000
_cell.angle_alpha   90.00
_cell.angle_beta   90.00
_cell.angle_gamma   90.00
#
_symmetry.space_group_name_H-M   'P 1'
#
loop_
_entity.id
_entity.type
_entity.pdbx_description
1 polymer ?
#
loop_
_entity_poly.entity_id
_entity_poly.type
_entity_poly.pdbx_seq_one_letter_code
_entity_poly.pdbx_strand_id
1 'polypeptide(L)'
;MIGTRYATFKNNSYKETGTTFQNLSVRKKSYDRFEGIAGLKGVTNFFVRDVRIKPELHGFVSYDFKGKLPNIDARLDGIDEPLTTVKFKPTKLNYNLGGSLSV
;
A
#
# COMPACT_ATOMS: atom_id res chain seq x y z
N MET A 1 20.41 -2.55 6.73
CA MET A 1 19.17 -2.39 7.51
C MET A 1 18.19 -3.48 7.14
N ILE A 2 17.63 -4.15 8.14
CA ILE A 2 16.55 -5.13 7.96
C ILE A 2 15.40 -4.74 8.91
N GLY A 3 14.17 -4.97 8.49
CA GLY A 3 12.98 -4.63 9.26
C GLY A 3 11.77 -5.42 8.79
N THR A 4 10.69 -5.37 9.58
CA THR A 4 9.40 -5.91 9.18
C THR A 4 8.33 -4.84 9.37
N ARG A 5 7.30 -4.88 8.54
CA ARG A 5 6.15 -3.98 8.58
C ARG A 5 4.87 -4.80 8.63
N TYR A 6 4.02 -4.50 9.60
CA TYR A 6 2.67 -5.01 9.69
C TYR A 6 1.69 -3.85 9.50
N ALA A 7 0.75 -3.99 8.57
CA ALA A 7 -0.27 -2.99 8.31
C ALA A 7 -1.63 -3.67 8.13
N THR A 8 -2.64 -3.22 8.89
CA THR A 8 -4.03 -3.64 8.70
C THR A 8 -4.78 -2.55 7.93
N PHE A 9 -5.34 -2.92 6.78
CA PHE A 9 -6.15 -2.03 5.97
C PHE A 9 -7.63 -2.30 6.23
N LYS A 10 -8.31 -1.32 6.82
CA LYS A 10 -9.77 -1.31 6.95
C LYS A 10 -10.34 -0.54 5.76
N ASN A 11 -11.02 -1.25 4.86
CA ASN A 11 -11.70 -0.62 3.74
C ASN A 11 -13.15 -0.32 4.14
N ASN A 12 -13.60 0.91 3.88
CA ASN A 12 -15.00 1.24 4.09
C ASN A 12 -15.84 0.68 2.95
N SER A 13 -17.03 0.18 3.28
CA SER A 13 -18.02 -0.27 2.31
C SER A 13 -18.99 0.88 2.02
N TYR A 14 -19.48 1.00 0.79
CA TYR A 14 -20.46 2.03 0.45
C TYR A 14 -21.66 1.43 -0.27
N LYS A 15 -22.81 2.06 -0.09
CA LYS A 15 -24.04 1.77 -0.81
C LYS A 15 -24.55 3.07 -1.41
N GLU A 16 -24.79 3.06 -2.70
CA GLU A 16 -25.40 4.20 -3.39
C GLU A 16 -26.85 4.37 -2.93
N THR A 17 -27.33 5.61 -2.88
CA THR A 17 -28.71 5.96 -2.49
C THR A 17 -29.32 6.83 -3.59
N GLY A 18 -30.59 6.59 -3.95
CA GLY A 18 -31.28 7.39 -4.98
C GLY A 18 -32.38 6.66 -5.76
N THR A 19 -32.32 5.33 -5.84
CA THR A 19 -33.32 4.51 -6.56
C THR A 19 -33.91 3.42 -5.64
N THR A 20 -35.06 2.85 -6.03
CA THR A 20 -35.70 1.74 -5.30
C THR A 20 -35.14 0.38 -5.72
N PHE A 21 -34.63 0.28 -6.95
CA PHE A 21 -34.02 -0.89 -7.57
C PHE A 21 -32.84 -0.37 -8.41
N GLN A 22 -31.66 -1.01 -8.33
CA GLN A 22 -30.36 -0.62 -8.96
C GLN A 22 -29.32 0.12 -8.08
N ASN A 23 -29.43 0.10 -6.76
CA ASN A 23 -28.38 0.70 -5.93
C ASN A 23 -27.15 -0.23 -5.86
N LEU A 24 -25.97 0.29 -6.19
CA LEU A 24 -24.73 -0.49 -6.08
C LEU A 24 -24.24 -0.51 -4.62
N SER A 25 -24.07 -1.72 -4.10
CA SER A 25 -23.52 -1.99 -2.77
C SER A 25 -22.15 -2.62 -2.93
N VAL A 26 -21.10 -1.87 -2.59
CA VAL A 26 -19.71 -2.33 -2.67
C VAL A 26 -19.20 -2.63 -1.27
N ARG A 27 -19.05 -3.92 -0.97
CA ARG A 27 -18.44 -4.42 0.26
C ARG A 27 -16.97 -4.73 0.01
N LYS A 28 -16.09 -4.07 0.77
CA LYS A 28 -14.65 -4.33 0.73
C LYS A 28 -14.24 -4.94 2.06
N LYS A 29 -13.71 -6.17 2.05
CA LYS A 29 -13.25 -6.82 3.28
C LYS A 29 -11.94 -6.18 3.77
N SER A 30 -11.77 -6.05 5.08
CA SER A 30 -10.47 -5.66 5.66
C SER A 30 -9.43 -6.75 5.40
N TYR A 31 -8.19 -6.36 5.19
CA TYR A 31 -7.08 -7.29 4.97
C TYR A 31 -5.83 -6.79 5.69
N ASP A 32 -5.00 -7.73 6.14
CA ASP A 32 -3.70 -7.39 6.70
C ASP A 32 -2.58 -7.70 5.72
N ARG A 33 -1.54 -6.90 5.83
CA ARG A 33 -0.35 -6.94 5.01
C ARG A 33 0.86 -7.11 5.93
N PHE A 34 1.70 -8.10 5.63
CA PHE A 34 2.94 -8.35 6.37
C PHE A 34 4.10 -8.36 5.39
N GLU A 35 5.01 -7.41 5.57
CA GLU A 35 6.11 -7.12 4.66
C GLU A 35 7.45 -7.23 5.40
N GLY A 36 8.42 -7.92 4.80
CA GLY A 36 9.82 -7.85 5.20
C GLY A 36 10.55 -6.80 4.38
N ILE A 37 11.37 -5.97 5.01
CA ILE A 37 12.11 -4.88 4.37
C ILE A 37 13.60 -5.14 4.59
N ALA A 38 14.37 -5.11 3.51
CA ALA A 38 15.82 -5.21 3.54
C ALA A 38 16.43 -4.12 2.67
N GLY A 39 17.45 -3.42 3.17
CA GLY A 39 18.06 -2.35 2.40
C GLY A 39 19.29 -1.72 3.03
N LEU A 40 19.83 -0.75 2.33
CA LEU A 40 21.08 -0.07 2.64
C LEU A 40 20.80 1.44 2.68
N LYS A 41 21.41 2.13 3.66
CA LYS A 41 21.40 3.59 3.74
C LYS A 41 22.84 4.07 3.78
N GLY A 42 23.22 4.93 2.85
CA GLY A 42 24.47 5.67 2.84
C GLY A 42 24.22 7.10 3.31
N VAL A 43 25.04 7.59 4.24
CA VAL A 43 25.02 8.99 4.68
C VAL A 43 26.43 9.52 4.57
N THR A 44 26.59 10.70 3.97
CA THR A 44 27.87 11.41 3.96
C THR A 44 27.72 12.74 4.67
N ASN A 45 28.79 13.24 5.26
CA ASN A 45 28.82 14.56 5.88
C ASN A 45 29.92 15.36 5.19
N PHE A 46 29.55 16.47 4.56
CA PHE A 46 30.48 17.43 3.97
C PHE A 46 30.41 18.74 4.76
N PHE A 47 31.58 19.27 5.14
CA PHE A 47 31.69 20.60 5.69
C PHE A 47 32.19 21.53 4.59
N VAL A 48 31.38 22.52 4.21
CA VAL A 48 31.75 23.54 3.23
C VAL A 48 31.50 24.90 3.87
N ARG A 49 32.58 25.65 4.16
CA ARG A 49 32.53 27.05 4.62
C ARG A 49 31.46 27.29 5.70
N ASP A 50 31.60 26.62 6.86
CA ASP A 50 30.68 26.70 8.01
C ASP A 50 29.29 26.05 7.84
N VAL A 51 28.95 25.56 6.64
CA VAL A 51 27.68 24.85 6.37
C VAL A 51 27.90 23.34 6.37
N ARG A 52 27.05 22.60 7.10
CA ARG A 52 27.12 21.14 7.22
C ARG A 52 26.12 20.48 6.26
N ILE A 53 26.59 20.13 5.08
CA ILE A 53 25.78 19.44 4.07
C ILE A 53 25.79 17.94 4.36
N LYS A 54 24.60 17.34 4.43
CA LYS A 54 24.39 15.91 4.68
C LYS A 54 23.57 15.28 3.54
N PRO A 55 24.22 14.75 2.50
CA PRO A 55 23.53 13.88 1.55
C PRO A 55 23.25 12.52 2.18
N GLU A 56 22.02 12.05 1.99
CA GLU A 56 21.57 10.71 2.34
C GLU A 56 21.09 10.00 1.08
N LEU A 57 21.51 8.74 0.90
CA LEU A 57 21.03 7.85 -0.14
C LEU A 57 20.49 6.58 0.51
N HIS A 58 19.37 6.07 0.04
CA HIS A 58 18.82 4.83 0.53
C HIS A 58 18.27 3.95 -0.60
N GLY A 59 18.43 2.65 -0.42
CA GLY A 59 17.82 1.64 -1.28
C GLY A 59 17.25 0.51 -0.43
N PHE A 60 15.94 0.31 -0.52
CA PHE A 60 15.19 -0.70 0.19
C PHE A 60 14.43 -1.61 -0.77
N VAL A 61 14.39 -2.89 -0.43
CA VAL A 61 13.56 -3.91 -1.07
C VAL A 61 12.58 -4.42 -0.03
N SER A 62 11.30 -4.42 -0.37
CA SER A 62 10.23 -4.90 0.51
C SER A 62 9.54 -6.10 -0.14
N TYR A 63 9.40 -7.19 0.61
CA TYR A 63 8.71 -8.40 0.18
C TYR A 63 7.45 -8.63 1.02
N ASP A 64 6.30 -8.80 0.36
CA ASP A 64 5.02 -9.08 0.99
C ASP A 64 4.78 -10.59 1.13
N PHE A 65 4.72 -11.08 2.37
CA PHE A 65 4.58 -12.51 2.66
C PHE A 65 3.12 -12.99 2.59
N LYS A 66 2.14 -12.14 2.93
CA LYS A 66 0.73 -12.55 2.95
C LYS A 66 0.18 -12.66 1.52
N GLY A 67 0.50 -11.72 0.64
CA GLY A 67 0.06 -11.68 -0.76
C GLY A 67 -1.45 -11.68 -0.93
N LYS A 68 -2.23 -11.29 0.10
CA LYS A 68 -3.70 -11.32 0.06
C LYS A 68 -4.22 -9.91 -0.21
N LEU A 69 -5.01 -9.78 -1.28
CA LEU A 69 -5.83 -8.60 -1.52
C LEU A 69 -7.23 -8.81 -0.92
N PRO A 70 -7.92 -7.72 -0.55
CA PRO A 70 -9.28 -7.83 -0.08
C PRO A 70 -10.17 -8.30 -1.22
N ASN A 71 -11.01 -9.31 -0.95
CA ASN A 71 -12.07 -9.66 -1.88
C ASN A 71 -13.07 -8.48 -1.90
N ILE A 72 -13.39 -7.99 -3.10
CA ILE A 72 -14.37 -6.93 -3.31
C ILE A 72 -15.65 -7.61 -3.77
N ASP A 73 -16.69 -7.52 -2.95
CA ASP A 73 -18.03 -7.99 -3.29
C ASP A 73 -18.85 -6.78 -3.73
N ALA A 74 -19.14 -6.68 -5.02
CA ALA A 74 -20.04 -5.66 -5.56
C ALA A 74 -21.38 -6.31 -5.90
N ARG A 75 -22.48 -5.80 -5.36
CA ARG A 75 -23.84 -6.30 -5.61
C ARG A 75 -24.75 -5.17 -6.03
N LEU A 76 -25.64 -5.45 -6.98
CA LEU A 76 -26.66 -4.51 -7.40
C LEU A 76 -27.98 -4.88 -6.72
N ASP A 77 -28.61 -3.93 -6.02
CA ASP A 77 -29.91 -4.19 -5.40
C ASP A 77 -30.95 -4.56 -6.47
N GLY A 78 -31.50 -5.78 -6.39
CA GLY A 78 -32.44 -6.34 -7.35
C GLY A 78 -31.91 -7.56 -8.13
N ILE A 79 -30.61 -7.88 -8.02
CA ILE A 79 -29.98 -9.07 -8.58
C ILE A 79 -29.25 -9.80 -7.44
N ASP A 80 -29.49 -11.11 -7.29
CA ASP A 80 -28.87 -11.90 -6.21
C ASP A 80 -27.38 -12.21 -6.49
N GLU A 81 -27.01 -12.24 -7.77
CA GLU A 81 -25.63 -12.49 -8.20
C GLU A 81 -24.70 -11.28 -8.02
N PRO A 82 -23.49 -11.49 -7.47
CA PRO A 82 -22.47 -10.45 -7.37
C PRO A 82 -21.89 -10.12 -8.75
N LEU A 83 -21.69 -8.83 -8.99
CA LEU A 83 -21.01 -8.35 -10.20
C LEU A 83 -19.54 -8.82 -10.18
N THR A 84 -19.03 -9.19 -11.35
CA THR A 84 -17.62 -9.56 -11.51
C THR A 84 -16.73 -8.37 -11.18
N THR A 85 -16.03 -8.43 -10.06
CA THR A 85 -15.08 -7.39 -9.65
C THR A 85 -13.69 -7.70 -10.18
N VAL A 86 -12.99 -6.66 -10.64
CA VAL A 86 -11.60 -6.80 -11.09
C VAL A 86 -10.74 -7.12 -9.87
N LYS A 87 -10.19 -8.34 -9.83
CA LYS A 87 -9.21 -8.74 -8.83
C LYS A 87 -7.85 -8.17 -9.21
N PHE A 88 -7.35 -7.21 -8.45
CA PHE A 88 -5.99 -6.72 -8.63
C PHE A 88 -4.99 -7.84 -8.31
N LYS A 89 -3.83 -7.83 -8.95
CA LYS A 89 -2.72 -8.75 -8.61
C LYS A 89 -1.94 -8.15 -7.44
N PRO A 90 -1.67 -8.91 -6.36
CA PRO A 90 -0.93 -8.38 -5.22
C PRO A 90 0.53 -8.14 -5.60
N THR A 91 1.04 -6.95 -5.29
CA THR A 91 2.47 -6.62 -5.45
C THR A 91 3.27 -7.31 -4.36
N LYS A 92 3.96 -8.40 -4.72
CA LYS A 92 4.76 -9.20 -3.80
C LYS A 92 6.12 -8.59 -3.49
N LEU A 93 6.68 -7.83 -4.42
CA LEU A 93 8.03 -7.25 -4.29
C LEU A 93 7.98 -5.78 -4.68
N ASN A 94 8.57 -4.92 -3.84
CA ASN A 94 8.65 -3.49 -4.06
C ASN A 94 10.09 -3.02 -3.87
N TYR A 95 10.55 -2.13 -4.75
CA TYR A 95 11.87 -1.53 -4.70
C TYR A 95 11.71 -0.03 -4.46
N ASN A 96 12.36 0.47 -3.41
CA ASN A 96 12.34 1.86 -3.03
C ASN A 96 13.77 2.40 -3.05
N LEU A 97 14.05 3.31 -3.97
CA LEU A 97 15.33 4.02 -4.08
C LEU A 97 15.05 5.49 -3.87
N GLY A 98 15.85 6.16 -3.04
CA GLY A 98 15.66 7.56 -2.73
C GLY A 98 16.93 8.24 -2.25
N GLY A 99 16.97 9.55 -2.42
CA GLY A 99 18.02 10.41 -1.91
C GLY A 99 17.40 11.61 -1.21
N SER A 100 18.08 12.10 -0.18
CA SER A 100 17.73 13.33 0.51
C SER A 100 18.99 14.17 0.66
N LEU A 101 18.83 15.49 0.65
CA LEU A 101 19.90 16.43 0.95
C LEU A 101 19.42 17.31 2.10
N SER A 102 20.17 17.30 3.20
CA SER A 102 19.92 18.19 4.34
C SER A 102 21.10 19.16 4.49
N VAL A 103 20.81 20.40 4.88
CA VAL A 103 21.77 21.51 5.06
C VAL A 103 21.67 22.03 6.49
#